data_AF-A0A528AZX9-F1
#
_entry.id   AF-A0A528AZX9-F1
#
_cell.length_a   1.000
_cell.length_b   1.000
_cell.length_c   1.000
_cell.angle_alpha   90.00
_cell.angle_beta   90.00
_cell.angle_gamma   90.00
#
_symmetry.space_group_name_H-M   'P 1'
#
loop_
_entity.id
_entity.type
_entity.pdbx_description
1 polymer ?
#
loop_
_entity_poly.entity_id
_entity_poly.type
_entity_poly.pdbx_seq_one_letter_code
_entity_poly.pdbx_strand_id
1 'polypeptide(L)'
;ARMVQLRQAMAFGSRLGKMRASVKAAWAAINNPSAMKVTLVIGEAEEAEIVTRTTGIGITNNLFGEGHLPYADNPAGGVLGIYVTVARRRGELVRFLFDVARGKWRASEHVEIHQADRVVLKVHSAARKLRAVIDGELVRLDRETTIEIHPGALNVLVPARAVQAKAA
;
A
#
# COMPACT_ATOMS: atom_id res chain seq x y z
N ALA A 1 -0.43 -7.49 -3.74
CA ALA A 1 -1.25 -8.53 -4.41
C ALA A 1 -0.48 -9.78 -4.82
N ARG A 2 0.55 -9.69 -5.67
CA ARG A 2 1.23 -10.89 -6.24
C ARG A 2 1.85 -11.82 -5.19
N MET A 3 2.43 -11.27 -4.13
CA MET A 3 3.00 -12.04 -3.03
C MET A 3 1.93 -12.86 -2.26
N VAL A 4 0.76 -12.28 -2.02
CA VAL A 4 -0.37 -12.96 -1.35
C VAL A 4 -1.02 -14.00 -2.27
N GLN A 5 -1.15 -13.72 -3.57
CA GLN A 5 -1.60 -14.70 -4.57
C GLN A 5 -0.70 -15.93 -4.60
N LEU A 6 0.61 -15.72 -4.65
CA LEU A 6 1.58 -16.81 -4.63
C LEU A 6 1.49 -17.60 -3.31
N ARG A 7 1.22 -16.93 -2.19
CA ARG A 7 0.98 -17.59 -0.90
C ARG A 7 -0.30 -18.43 -0.88
N GLN A 8 -1.42 -17.91 -1.39
CA GLN A 8 -2.71 -18.63 -1.42
C GLN A 8 -2.71 -19.83 -2.38
N ALA A 9 -1.97 -19.76 -3.49
CA ALA A 9 -1.88 -20.84 -4.46
C ALA A 9 -1.02 -22.05 -3.99
N MET A 10 -0.38 -21.96 -2.81
CA MET A 10 0.52 -23.01 -2.30
C MET A 10 -0.13 -23.79 -1.16
N ALA A 11 -0.76 -24.93 -1.47
CA ALA A 11 -1.29 -25.88 -0.49
C ALA A 11 -0.35 -27.09 -0.32
N PHE A 12 0.66 -27.06 0.57
CA PHE A 12 1.48 -28.27 0.86
C PHE A 12 2.04 -28.36 2.30
N GLY A 13 2.32 -29.62 2.69
CA GLY A 13 2.21 -30.17 4.06
C GLY A 13 3.42 -30.15 5.00
N SER A 14 4.36 -29.19 4.97
CA SER A 14 5.44 -29.12 5.99
C SER A 14 5.94 -27.71 6.37
N ARG A 15 6.34 -27.51 7.64
CA ARG A 15 6.70 -26.20 8.25
C ARG A 15 7.98 -25.55 7.70
N LEU A 16 8.99 -26.33 7.32
CA LEU A 16 10.25 -25.82 6.74
C LEU A 16 10.13 -25.49 5.25
N GLY A 17 9.33 -26.28 4.52
CA GLY A 17 8.96 -25.98 3.12
C GLY A 17 8.20 -24.67 3.00
N LYS A 18 7.30 -24.38 3.95
CA LYS A 18 6.53 -23.11 4.03
C LYS A 18 7.45 -21.89 4.08
N MET A 19 8.55 -21.92 4.85
CA MET A 19 9.45 -20.77 4.96
C MET A 19 10.25 -20.52 3.68
N ARG A 20 10.93 -21.53 3.13
CA ARG A 20 11.74 -21.38 1.90
C ARG A 20 10.89 -20.98 0.69
N ALA A 21 9.69 -21.54 0.57
CA ALA A 21 8.77 -21.20 -0.51
C ALA A 21 8.19 -19.78 -0.38
N SER A 22 7.86 -19.33 0.85
CA SER A 22 7.42 -17.96 1.10
C SER A 22 8.51 -16.95 0.75
N VAL A 23 9.76 -17.25 1.11
CA VAL A 23 10.92 -16.42 0.74
C VAL A 23 11.13 -16.40 -0.77
N LYS A 24 11.04 -17.55 -1.46
CA LYS A 24 11.17 -17.63 -2.92
C LYS A 24 10.03 -16.92 -3.66
N ALA A 25 8.80 -17.01 -3.16
CA ALA A 25 7.63 -16.34 -3.72
C ALA A 25 7.69 -14.81 -3.51
N ALA A 26 8.12 -14.36 -2.33
CA ALA A 26 8.43 -12.97 -2.08
C ALA A 26 9.53 -12.48 -3.04
N TRP A 27 10.61 -13.24 -3.19
CA TRP A 27 11.69 -12.97 -4.14
C TRP A 27 11.22 -12.93 -5.60
N ALA A 28 10.33 -13.83 -6.02
CA ALA A 28 9.80 -13.87 -7.38
C ALA A 28 8.85 -12.69 -7.67
N ALA A 29 8.05 -12.27 -6.69
CA ALA A 29 7.22 -11.08 -6.78
C ALA A 29 8.05 -9.79 -6.86
N ILE A 30 9.19 -9.75 -6.16
CA ILE A 30 10.16 -8.66 -6.19
C ILE A 30 10.96 -8.66 -7.51
N ASN A 31 11.28 -9.83 -8.09
CA ASN A 31 12.15 -9.96 -9.26
C ASN A 31 11.49 -9.69 -10.62
N ASN A 32 10.16 -9.64 -10.69
CA ASN A 32 9.46 -9.31 -11.94
C ASN A 32 8.30 -8.31 -11.68
N PRO A 33 8.62 -7.06 -11.29
CA PRO A 33 7.62 -6.04 -11.06
C PRO A 33 7.05 -5.62 -12.42
N SER A 34 5.84 -6.06 -12.72
CA SER A 34 5.12 -5.61 -13.90
C SER A 34 4.66 -4.17 -13.67
N ALA A 35 5.31 -3.22 -14.34
CA ALA A 35 4.85 -1.84 -14.33
C ALA A 35 3.46 -1.73 -14.98
N MET A 36 2.58 -0.93 -14.39
CA MET A 36 1.23 -0.67 -14.88
C MET A 36 1.04 0.81 -15.15
N LYS A 37 0.34 1.14 -16.24
CA LYS A 37 -0.11 2.51 -16.50
C LYS A 37 -1.39 2.75 -15.73
N VAL A 38 -1.44 3.82 -14.96
CA VAL A 38 -2.58 4.19 -14.12
C VAL A 38 -2.89 5.68 -14.25
N THR A 39 -4.14 6.03 -14.01
CA THR A 39 -4.56 7.39 -13.67
C THR A 39 -5.00 7.39 -12.21
N LEU A 40 -4.52 8.36 -11.46
CA LEU A 40 -4.98 8.68 -10.11
C LEU A 40 -5.64 10.05 -10.16
N VAL A 41 -6.90 10.12 -9.76
CA VAL A 41 -7.58 11.40 -9.48
C VAL A 41 -7.61 11.55 -7.97
N ILE A 42 -6.89 12.52 -7.44
CA ILE A 42 -6.67 12.71 -6.00
C ILE A 42 -7.47 13.92 -5.53
N GLY A 43 -8.27 13.74 -4.49
CA GLY A 43 -9.23 14.75 -4.03
C GLY A 43 -10.52 14.72 -4.84
N GLU A 44 -11.20 15.86 -4.93
CA GLU A 44 -12.32 16.03 -5.84
C GLU A 44 -11.85 15.99 -7.30
N ALA A 45 -12.76 15.66 -8.22
CA ALA A 45 -12.46 15.16 -9.57
C ALA A 45 -11.62 16.08 -10.48
N GLU A 46 -11.29 17.30 -10.03
CA GLU A 46 -10.55 18.32 -10.76
C GLU A 46 -9.27 18.82 -10.02
N GLU A 47 -9.02 18.39 -8.78
CA GLU A 47 -7.94 18.96 -7.96
C GLU A 47 -6.53 18.48 -8.38
N ALA A 48 -6.39 17.20 -8.72
CA ALA A 48 -5.14 16.66 -9.28
C ALA A 48 -5.37 15.33 -10.02
N GLU A 49 -5.20 15.34 -11.34
CA GLU A 49 -5.12 14.11 -12.16
C GLU A 49 -3.66 13.78 -12.47
N ILE A 50 -3.22 12.58 -12.07
CA ILE A 50 -1.86 12.08 -12.29
C ILE A 50 -1.92 10.84 -13.17
N VAL A 51 -1.35 10.93 -14.37
CA VAL A 51 -1.18 9.79 -15.27
C VAL A 51 0.27 9.30 -15.20
N THR A 52 0.49 8.10 -14.67
CA THR A 52 1.85 7.59 -14.44
C THR A 52 2.00 6.10 -14.73
N ARG A 53 3.25 5.67 -14.89
CA ARG A 53 3.65 4.26 -14.99
C ARG A 53 4.34 3.87 -13.70
N THR A 54 3.66 3.07 -12.89
CA THR A 54 4.09 2.69 -11.54
C THR A 54 4.31 1.19 -11.42
N THR A 55 5.20 0.77 -10.52
CA THR A 55 5.40 -0.64 -10.16
C THR A 55 4.58 -1.06 -8.94
N GLY A 56 3.99 -0.11 -8.21
CA GLY A 56 3.17 -0.38 -7.04
C GLY A 56 2.48 0.88 -6.50
N ILE A 57 1.25 0.70 -6.05
CA ILE A 57 0.45 1.73 -5.39
C ILE A 57 0.09 1.20 -4.00
N GLY A 58 0.34 2.00 -2.98
CA GLY A 58 -0.13 1.79 -1.62
C GLY A 58 -1.14 2.87 -1.25
N ILE A 59 -2.27 2.48 -0.68
CA ILE A 59 -3.26 3.42 -0.12
C ILE A 59 -3.50 2.99 1.31
N THR A 60 -3.44 3.93 2.24
CA THR A 60 -3.53 3.65 3.68
C THR A 60 -4.52 4.58 4.36
N ASN A 61 -5.15 4.07 5.43
CA ASN A 61 -5.97 4.87 6.32
C ASN A 61 -5.03 5.69 7.23
N ASN A 62 -4.83 6.96 6.89
CA ASN A 62 -3.80 7.87 7.41
C ASN A 62 -2.40 7.63 6.85
N LEU A 63 -1.56 8.67 6.92
CA LEU A 63 -0.14 8.56 6.65
C LEU A 63 0.54 7.63 7.66
N PHE A 64 1.55 6.90 7.21
CA PHE A 64 2.40 6.18 8.16
C PHE A 64 3.18 7.18 9.03
N GLY A 65 3.51 6.75 10.24
CA GLY A 65 4.40 7.48 11.12
C GLY A 65 5.87 7.33 10.73
N GLU A 66 6.71 8.15 11.36
CA GLU A 66 8.16 8.14 11.15
C GLU A 66 8.90 7.31 12.20
N GLY A 67 10.01 6.68 11.81
CA GLY A 67 10.93 6.05 12.77
C GLY A 67 10.45 4.71 13.35
N HIS A 68 9.32 4.18 12.90
CA HIS A 68 8.80 2.88 13.33
C HIS A 68 8.22 2.08 12.15
N LEU A 69 7.58 0.94 12.45
CA LEU A 69 6.96 0.06 11.45
C LEU A 69 5.86 0.82 10.66
N PRO A 70 5.47 0.40 9.46
CA PRO A 70 4.52 1.14 8.63
C PRO A 70 3.08 1.07 9.19
N TYR A 71 2.79 1.83 10.25
CA TYR A 71 1.47 2.13 10.78
C TYR A 71 1.34 3.64 11.02
N ALA A 72 0.11 4.15 11.11
CA ALA A 72 -0.13 5.57 11.36
C ALA A 72 0.08 5.92 12.83
N ASP A 73 0.78 7.02 13.12
CA ASP A 73 0.92 7.56 14.48
C ASP A 73 -0.42 7.96 15.08
N ASN A 74 -1.25 8.60 14.26
CA ASN A 74 -2.61 8.97 14.60
C ASN A 74 -3.61 8.18 13.73
N PRO A 75 -4.27 7.14 14.27
CA PRO A 75 -5.28 6.38 13.54
C PRO A 75 -6.56 7.19 13.26
N ALA A 76 -6.73 8.36 13.89
CA ALA A 76 -7.83 9.30 13.67
C ALA A 76 -7.41 10.53 12.85
N GLY A 77 -6.38 10.40 12.00
CA GLY A 77 -5.87 11.51 11.17
C GLY A 77 -6.87 12.01 10.11
N GLY A 78 -7.79 11.16 9.64
CA GLY A 78 -8.88 11.56 8.76
C GLY A 78 -8.48 11.84 7.31
N VAL A 79 -7.28 11.43 6.88
CA VAL A 79 -6.83 11.54 5.48
C VAL A 79 -6.32 10.20 4.95
N LEU A 80 -6.40 9.94 3.65
CA LEU A 80 -5.73 8.82 3.00
C LEU A 80 -4.25 9.15 2.76
N GLY A 81 -3.37 8.20 3.05
CA GLY A 81 -2.00 8.21 2.56
C GLY A 81 -1.93 7.49 1.22
N ILE A 82 -1.46 8.16 0.17
CA ILE A 82 -1.37 7.60 -1.19
C ILE A 82 0.11 7.57 -1.57
N TYR A 83 0.62 6.36 -1.83
CA TYR A 83 2.03 6.11 -2.12
C TYR A 83 2.18 5.53 -3.52
N VAL A 84 2.83 6.28 -4.39
CA VAL A 84 3.09 5.86 -5.76
C VAL A 84 4.57 5.52 -5.90
N THR A 85 4.87 4.24 -6.10
CA THR A 85 6.26 3.79 -6.27
C THR A 85 6.63 3.77 -7.75
N VAL A 86 7.68 4.50 -8.12
CA VAL A 86 8.21 4.55 -9.49
C VAL A 86 9.60 3.94 -9.51
N ALA A 87 9.73 2.69 -9.04
CA ALA A 87 11.01 1.98 -9.12
C ALA A 87 11.27 1.59 -10.58
N ARG A 88 12.34 2.15 -11.19
CA ARG A 88 12.75 1.84 -12.57
C ARG A 88 13.69 0.64 -12.61
N ARG A 89 14.37 0.30 -11.50
CA ARG A 89 15.35 -0.80 -11.42
C ARG A 89 15.13 -1.73 -10.22
N ARG A 90 15.54 -3.00 -10.37
CA ARG A 90 15.35 -4.09 -9.38
C ARG A 90 15.93 -3.77 -7.99
N GLY A 91 17.09 -3.12 -7.94
CA GLY A 91 17.76 -2.76 -6.68
C GLY A 91 17.03 -1.67 -5.88
N GLU A 92 16.31 -0.78 -6.57
CA GLU A 92 15.55 0.32 -5.94
C GLU A 92 14.36 -0.22 -5.16
N LEU A 93 13.69 -1.28 -5.65
CA LEU A 93 12.57 -1.91 -4.94
C LEU A 93 13.02 -2.64 -3.66
N VAL A 94 14.16 -3.35 -3.71
CA VAL A 94 14.72 -4.02 -2.53
C VAL A 94 15.17 -3.00 -1.50
N ARG A 95 15.83 -1.91 -1.94
CA ARG A 95 16.25 -0.81 -1.08
C ARG A 95 15.03 -0.10 -0.47
N PHE A 96 13.99 0.16 -1.25
CA PHE A 96 12.74 0.71 -0.75
C PHE A 96 12.10 -0.19 0.33
N LEU A 97 11.96 -1.50 0.09
CA LEU A 97 11.42 -2.42 1.09
C LEU A 97 12.27 -2.43 2.38
N PHE A 98 13.58 -2.28 2.25
CA PHE A 98 14.52 -2.21 3.36
C PHE A 98 14.45 -0.88 4.13
N ASP A 99 14.23 0.23 3.41
CA ASP A 99 14.02 1.56 3.97
C ASP A 99 12.67 1.64 4.70
N VAL A 100 11.62 1.03 4.13
CA VAL A 100 10.31 0.83 4.78
C VAL A 100 10.44 0.01 6.06
N ALA A 101 11.18 -1.11 6.02
CA ALA A 101 11.38 -1.94 7.20
C ALA A 101 12.16 -1.22 8.33
N ARG A 102 12.95 -0.18 7.99
CA ARG A 102 13.66 0.66 8.96
C ARG A 102 12.95 1.96 9.33
N GLY A 103 11.70 2.15 8.89
CA GLY A 103 10.94 3.37 9.17
C GLY A 103 11.46 4.62 8.44
N LYS A 104 12.29 4.46 7.39
CA LYS A 104 12.87 5.53 6.57
C LYS A 104 12.19 5.65 5.21
N TRP A 105 10.87 5.51 5.19
CA TRP A 105 10.11 5.39 3.95
C TRP A 105 9.83 6.74 3.25
N ARG A 106 9.82 7.88 3.98
CA ARG A 106 9.74 9.25 3.39
C ARG A 106 11.04 9.73 2.73
N ALA A 107 12.18 9.13 3.07
CA ALA A 107 13.49 9.53 2.54
C ALA A 107 13.86 8.86 1.22
N SER A 108 13.00 7.98 0.69
CA SER A 108 13.27 7.26 -0.54
C SER A 108 12.83 8.10 -1.73
N GLU A 109 13.79 8.56 -2.53
CA GLU A 109 13.65 9.38 -3.75
C GLU A 109 12.73 8.76 -4.85
N HIS A 110 12.20 7.56 -4.60
CA HIS A 110 11.47 6.74 -5.57
C HIS A 110 9.99 6.56 -5.21
N VAL A 111 9.48 7.26 -4.18
CA VAL A 111 8.09 7.23 -3.75
C VAL A 111 7.51 8.63 -3.72
N GLU A 112 6.48 8.83 -4.53
CA GLU A 112 5.65 10.02 -4.47
C GLU A 112 4.56 9.80 -3.43
N ILE A 113 4.39 10.78 -2.53
CA ILE A 113 3.43 10.72 -1.42
C ILE A 113 2.40 11.81 -1.63
N HIS A 114 1.13 11.42 -1.69
CA HIS A 114 -0.01 12.33 -1.72
C HIS A 114 -0.93 12.07 -0.54
N GLN A 115 -1.74 13.07 -0.22
CA GLN A 115 -2.77 13.01 0.81
C GLN A 115 -4.07 13.58 0.23
N ALA A 116 -5.18 12.90 0.50
CA ALA A 116 -6.53 13.35 0.16
C ALA A 116 -7.55 12.59 1.01
N ASP A 117 -8.79 13.05 1.03
CA ASP A 117 -9.92 12.30 1.58
C ASP A 117 -10.40 11.19 0.61
N ARG A 118 -10.23 11.42 -0.69
CA ARG A 118 -10.70 10.54 -1.76
C ARG A 118 -9.65 10.36 -2.84
N VAL A 119 -9.64 9.17 -3.45
CA VAL A 119 -8.86 8.89 -4.65
C VAL A 119 -9.60 7.95 -5.59
N VAL A 120 -9.60 8.26 -6.87
CA VAL A 120 -10.08 7.38 -7.93
C VAL A 120 -8.88 6.77 -8.66
N LEU A 121 -8.74 5.46 -8.55
CA LEU A 121 -7.72 4.68 -9.26
C LEU A 121 -8.29 4.10 -10.54
N LYS A 122 -7.71 4.45 -11.68
CA LYS A 122 -8.02 3.86 -12.99
C LYS A 122 -6.80 3.10 -13.53
N VAL A 123 -6.96 1.81 -13.80
CA VAL A 123 -5.87 0.95 -14.28
C VAL A 123 -5.99 0.71 -15.78
N HIS A 124 -5.02 1.24 -16.54
CA HIS A 124 -4.94 1.16 -18.00
C HIS A 124 -4.18 -0.09 -18.46
N SER A 125 -4.59 -1.27 -17.99
CA SER A 125 -3.96 -2.54 -18.33
C SER A 125 -4.85 -3.37 -19.27
N ALA A 126 -4.20 -4.12 -20.17
CA ALA A 126 -4.84 -5.16 -20.97
C ALA A 126 -5.17 -6.42 -20.15
N ALA A 127 -4.63 -6.54 -18.93
CA ALA A 127 -4.86 -7.68 -18.07
C ALA A 127 -6.34 -7.82 -17.68
N ARG A 128 -6.93 -8.99 -17.93
CA ARG A 128 -8.35 -9.28 -17.65
C ARG A 128 -8.69 -9.41 -16.16
N LYS A 129 -7.69 -9.60 -15.28
CA LYS A 129 -7.89 -9.85 -13.84
C LYS A 129 -6.97 -8.96 -13.01
N LEU A 130 -7.49 -7.82 -12.57
CA LEU A 130 -6.81 -6.94 -11.62
C LEU A 130 -7.13 -7.39 -10.19
N ARG A 131 -6.14 -7.31 -9.31
CA ARG A 131 -6.25 -7.78 -7.93
C ARG A 131 -5.45 -6.87 -7.01
N ALA A 132 -6.01 -6.57 -5.85
CA ALA A 132 -5.39 -5.79 -4.80
C ALA A 132 -5.27 -6.63 -3.52
N VAL A 133 -4.51 -6.14 -2.55
CA VAL A 133 -4.55 -6.66 -1.18
C VAL A 133 -5.11 -5.56 -0.31
N ILE A 134 -6.20 -5.85 0.38
CA ILE A 134 -6.85 -4.95 1.32
C ILE A 134 -6.86 -5.70 2.65
N ASP A 135 -6.32 -5.08 3.70
CA ASP A 135 -6.23 -5.66 5.06
C ASP A 135 -5.63 -7.08 5.13
N GLY A 136 -4.71 -7.39 4.21
CA GLY A 136 -4.05 -8.69 4.11
C GLY A 136 -4.79 -9.73 3.26
N GLU A 137 -6.00 -9.43 2.82
CA GLU A 137 -6.82 -10.30 1.98
C GLU A 137 -6.73 -9.95 0.50
N LEU A 138 -6.81 -10.98 -0.35
CA LEU A 138 -6.72 -10.80 -1.78
C LEU A 138 -8.10 -10.53 -2.39
N VAL A 139 -8.31 -9.30 -2.86
CA VAL A 139 -9.56 -8.89 -3.48
C VAL A 139 -9.41 -8.73 -4.99
N ARG A 140 -10.53 -8.85 -5.72
CA ARG A 140 -10.60 -8.42 -7.12
C ARG A 140 -10.73 -6.91 -7.14
N LEU A 141 -9.95 -6.27 -8.00
CA LEU A 141 -10.04 -4.83 -8.22
C LEU A 141 -10.73 -4.59 -9.57
N ASP A 142 -11.64 -3.63 -9.62
CA ASP A 142 -12.22 -3.18 -10.88
C ASP A 142 -11.23 -2.29 -11.64
N ARG A 143 -11.55 -1.98 -12.90
CA ARG A 143 -10.69 -1.11 -13.71
C ARG A 143 -10.65 0.31 -13.16
N GLU A 144 -11.77 0.74 -12.60
CA GLU A 144 -11.94 2.00 -11.90
C GLU A 144 -12.39 1.66 -10.48
N THR A 145 -11.70 2.19 -9.48
CA THR A 145 -12.02 1.97 -8.08
C THR A 145 -11.87 3.27 -7.33
N THR A 146 -12.92 3.67 -6.63
CA THR A 146 -12.90 4.82 -5.71
C THR A 146 -12.54 4.31 -4.32
N ILE A 147 -11.57 4.95 -3.68
CA ILE A 147 -11.24 4.77 -2.27
C ILE A 147 -11.50 6.10 -1.58
N GLU A 148 -12.21 6.04 -0.45
CA GLU A 148 -12.60 7.23 0.32
C GLU A 148 -12.40 6.93 1.80
N ILE A 149 -11.91 7.93 2.53
CA ILE A 149 -11.87 7.88 3.99
C ILE A 149 -13.16 8.41 4.58
N HIS A 150 -13.62 7.77 5.65
CA HIS A 150 -14.73 8.25 6.46
C HIS A 150 -14.20 8.62 7.86
N PRO A 151 -13.79 9.88 8.08
CA PRO A 151 -13.21 10.31 9.35
C PRO A 151 -14.17 10.07 10.51
N GLY A 152 -13.69 9.41 11.56
CA GLY A 152 -14.49 9.16 12.77
C GLY A 152 -15.64 8.16 12.59
N ALA A 153 -15.64 7.35 11.53
CA ALA A 153 -16.72 6.40 11.26
C ALA A 153 -16.89 5.31 12.34
N LEU A 154 -15.87 5.05 13.15
CA LEU A 154 -15.88 4.02 14.18
C LEU A 154 -15.45 4.57 15.54
N ASN A 155 -16.22 4.23 16.58
CA ASN A 155 -15.80 4.40 17.97
C ASN A 155 -14.95 3.21 18.40
N VAL A 156 -13.73 3.47 18.85
CA VAL A 156 -12.76 2.44 19.21
C VAL A 156 -12.36 2.58 20.67
N LEU A 157 -12.28 1.46 21.39
CA LEU A 157 -11.75 1.44 22.74
C LEU A 157 -10.24 1.70 22.71
N VAL A 158 -9.79 2.67 23.51
CA VAL A 158 -8.38 3.02 23.65
C VAL A 158 -7.93 2.91 25.11
N PRO A 159 -6.64 2.64 25.38
CA PRO A 159 -6.12 2.68 26.74
C PRO A 159 -6.36 4.07 27.36
N ALA A 160 -6.75 4.12 28.64
CA ALA A 160 -7.05 5.37 29.34
C ALA A 160 -5.89 6.40 29.28
N ARG A 161 -4.64 5.92 29.24
CA ARG A 161 -3.44 6.78 29.09
C ARG A 161 -3.40 7.52 27.75
N ALA A 162 -3.94 6.94 26.68
CA ALA A 162 -3.97 7.58 25.36
C ALA A 162 -4.99 8.72 25.28
N VAL A 163 -6.06 8.67 26.08
CA VAL A 163 -7.09 9.73 26.16
C VAL A 163 -6.51 11.00 26.79
N GLN A 164 -5.67 10.86 27.81
CA GLN A 164 -5.07 12.00 28.53
C GLN A 164 -4.06 12.77 27.68
N ALA A 165 -3.32 12.09 26.80
CA ALA A 165 -2.33 12.72 25.91
C ALA A 165 -2.94 13.61 24.82
N LYS A 166 -4.25 13.51 24.55
CA LYS A 166 -4.97 14.35 23.57
C LYS A 166 -5.63 15.58 24.21
N ALA A 167 -5.69 15.64 25.54
CA ALA A 167 -6.37 16.68 26.30
C ALA A 167 -5.41 17.70 26.97
N ALA A 168 -4.10 17.46 26.87
CA ALA A 168 -3.02 18.34 27.32
C ALA A 168 -2.33 18.99 26.11
#